data_AF-A0A3C1XBW3-F1
#
_entry.id   AF-A0A3C1XBW3-F1
#
_cell.length_a   1.000
_cell.length_b   1.000
_cell.length_c   1.000
_cell.angle_alpha   90.00
_cell.angle_beta   90.00
_cell.angle_gamma   90.00
#
_symmetry.space_group_name_H-M   'P 1'
#
loop_
_entity.id
_entity.type
_entity.pdbx_description
1 polymer ?
#
loop_
_entity_poly.entity_id
_entity_poly.type
_entity_poly.pdbx_seq_one_letter_code
_entity_poly.pdbx_strand_id
1 'polypeptide(L)'
;QMVEMTNDILQLVRYQLNCDYDEDSWYFQRFITHLRYYLMRQKNGVIQENGDQNELVNMVFSRFNKEKNCVDLIDYYLQEKQGWHTSNIEKMYLILHLRNLVEKKNRS
;
A
#
# COMPACT_ATOMS: atom_id res chain seq x y z
N GLN A 1 5.26 5.85 -17.05
CA GLN A 1 4.22 6.22 -16.07
C GLN A 1 3.91 5.14 -15.03
N MET A 2 3.27 4.00 -15.35
CA MET A 2 2.88 2.99 -14.34
C MET A 2 4.05 2.32 -13.61
N VAL A 3 5.10 1.98 -14.36
CA VAL A 3 6.34 1.41 -13.81
C VAL A 3 7.03 2.42 -12.89
N GLU A 4 7.11 3.68 -13.30
CA GLU A 4 7.70 4.77 -12.49
C GLU A 4 6.92 4.98 -11.19
N MET A 5 5.58 5.06 -11.23
CA MET A 5 4.79 5.19 -10.00
C MET A 5 4.97 3.99 -9.06
N THR A 6 5.05 2.78 -9.61
CA THR A 6 5.34 1.59 -8.81
C THR A 6 6.70 1.73 -8.12
N ASN A 7 7.74 2.12 -8.86
CA ASN A 7 9.09 2.29 -8.33
C ASN A 7 9.18 3.43 -7.29
N ASP A 8 8.53 4.56 -7.54
CA ASP A 8 8.48 5.69 -6.60
C ASP A 8 7.83 5.25 -5.27
N ILE A 9 6.72 4.52 -5.34
CA ILE A 9 6.03 3.97 -4.16
C ILE A 9 6.92 2.95 -3.43
N LEU A 10 7.62 2.08 -4.17
CA LEU A 10 8.58 1.14 -3.57
C LEU A 10 9.71 1.87 -2.84
N GLN A 11 10.20 2.98 -3.36
CA GLN A 11 11.23 3.79 -2.68
C GLN A 11 10.68 4.48 -1.43
N LEU A 12 9.47 5.05 -1.53
CA LEU A 12 8.79 5.67 -0.38
C LEU A 12 8.61 4.67 0.75
N VAL A 13 8.11 3.47 0.46
CA VAL A 13 7.93 2.40 1.44
C VAL A 13 9.26 1.98 2.06
N ARG A 14 10.30 1.78 1.23
CA ARG A 14 11.65 1.40 1.68
C ARG A 14 12.18 2.39 2.70
N TYR A 15 12.08 3.69 2.39
CA TYR A 15 12.54 4.77 3.25
C TYR A 15 11.69 4.88 4.52
N GLN A 16 10.36 4.97 4.38
CA GLN A 16 9.45 5.22 5.50
C GLN A 16 9.42 4.06 6.52
N LEU A 17 9.57 2.82 6.04
CA LEU A 17 9.55 1.66 6.92
C LEU A 17 10.95 1.19 7.34
N ASN A 18 12.01 1.76 6.76
CA ASN A 18 13.40 1.34 6.92
C ASN A 18 13.55 -0.18 6.67
N CYS A 19 13.01 -0.66 5.55
CA CYS A 19 13.02 -2.07 5.17
C CYS A 19 13.71 -2.27 3.82
N ASP A 20 14.22 -3.48 3.57
CA ASP A 20 14.72 -3.86 2.24
C ASP A 20 13.82 -4.94 1.69
N TYR A 21 13.83 -5.09 0.37
CA TYR A 21 13.01 -6.09 -0.30
C TYR A 21 13.86 -7.30 -0.64
N ASP A 22 13.43 -8.46 -0.15
CA ASP A 22 13.75 -9.73 -0.81
C ASP A 22 12.77 -9.88 -1.97
N GLU A 23 13.25 -9.58 -3.19
CA GLU A 23 12.41 -9.56 -4.39
C GLU A 23 11.90 -10.95 -4.77
N ASP A 24 12.56 -12.02 -4.31
CA ASP A 24 12.12 -13.40 -4.52
C ASP A 24 11.10 -13.85 -3.47
N SER A 25 10.89 -13.05 -2.40
CA SER A 25 9.93 -13.38 -1.35
C SER A 25 8.48 -13.32 -1.84
N TRP A 26 7.69 -14.28 -1.37
CA TRP A 26 6.23 -14.30 -1.61
C TRP A 26 5.54 -13.01 -1.13
N TYR A 27 6.03 -12.39 -0.07
CA TYR A 27 5.47 -11.15 0.49
C TYR A 27 5.67 -9.97 -0.45
N PHE A 28 6.89 -9.82 -1.00
CA PHE A 28 7.18 -8.79 -1.98
C PHE A 28 6.39 -9.00 -3.27
N GLN A 29 6.36 -10.22 -3.80
CA GLN A 29 5.62 -10.56 -5.02
C GLN A 29 4.12 -10.28 -4.90
N ARG A 30 3.51 -10.59 -3.74
CA ARG A 30 2.10 -10.25 -3.47
C ARG A 30 1.88 -8.75 -3.35
N PHE A 31 2.76 -8.04 -2.67
CA PHE A 31 2.66 -6.59 -2.52
C PHE A 31 2.74 -5.89 -3.89
N ILE A 32 3.75 -6.20 -4.70
CA ILE A 32 3.92 -5.53 -6.00
C ILE A 32 2.81 -5.88 -6.99
N THR A 33 2.30 -7.12 -6.95
CA THR A 33 1.15 -7.52 -7.77
C THR A 33 -0.11 -6.75 -7.39
N HIS A 34 -0.40 -6.65 -6.08
CA HIS A 34 -1.55 -5.87 -5.59
C HIS A 34 -1.40 -4.38 -5.95
N LEU A 35 -0.22 -3.79 -5.72
CA LEU A 35 0.06 -2.40 -6.04
C LEU A 35 -0.13 -2.09 -7.53
N ARG A 36 0.40 -2.93 -8.42
CA ARG A 36 0.24 -2.75 -9.87
C ARG A 36 -1.23 -2.85 -10.29
N TYR A 37 -1.96 -3.82 -9.74
CA TYR A 37 -3.38 -3.98 -10.02
C TYR A 37 -4.21 -2.81 -9.49
N TYR A 38 -3.91 -2.32 -8.30
CA TYR A 38 -4.50 -1.11 -7.71
C TYR A 38 -4.32 0.11 -8.63
N LEU A 39 -3.07 0.45 -8.97
CA LEU A 39 -2.76 1.59 -9.81
C LEU A 39 -3.45 1.48 -11.18
N MET A 40 -3.57 0.26 -11.73
CA MET A 40 -4.27 0.01 -12.99
C MET A 40 -5.77 0.29 -12.87
N ARG A 41 -6.43 -0.13 -11.79
CA ARG A 41 -7.84 0.18 -11.53
C ARG A 41 -8.07 1.68 -11.37
N GLN A 42 -7.17 2.34 -10.63
CA GLN A 42 -7.24 3.79 -10.41
C GLN A 42 -7.16 4.56 -11.74
N LYS A 43 -6.22 4.17 -12.61
CA LYS A 43 -6.09 4.73 -13.96
C LYS A 43 -7.36 4.57 -14.80
N ASN A 44 -8.08 3.47 -14.63
CA ASN A 44 -9.30 3.18 -15.38
C ASN A 44 -10.57 3.77 -14.71
N GLY A 45 -10.43 4.55 -13.64
CA GLY A 45 -11.56 5.14 -12.92
C GLY A 45 -12.40 4.14 -12.12
N VAL A 46 -11.89 2.93 -11.88
CA VAL A 46 -12.58 1.88 -11.12
C VAL A 46 -12.22 2.03 -9.64
N ILE A 47 -13.09 2.69 -8.88
CA ILE A 47 -12.92 2.90 -7.44
C ILE A 47 -13.65 1.77 -6.70
N GLN A 48 -12.97 1.13 -5.74
CA GLN A 48 -13.65 0.20 -4.84
C GLN A 48 -14.60 0.98 -3.92
N GLU A 49 -15.90 0.68 -3.99
CA GLU A 49 -16.90 1.26 -3.10
C GLU A 49 -16.66 0.83 -1.66
N ASN A 50 -16.87 1.77 -0.73
CA ASN A 50 -16.87 1.48 0.69
C ASN A 50 -18.19 0.77 1.05
N GLY A 51 -18.20 -0.56 1.09
CA GLY A 51 -19.28 -1.31 1.74
C GLY A 51 -19.26 -1.10 3.26
N ASP A 52 -20.17 -1.77 3.98
CA ASP A 52 -20.36 -1.80 5.46
C ASP A 52 -19.14 -2.31 6.28
N GLN A 53 -17.91 -2.13 5.80
CA GLN A 53 -16.67 -2.70 6.36
C GLN A 53 -15.92 -1.75 7.31
N ASN A 54 -16.59 -0.74 7.87
CA ASN A 54 -15.95 0.31 8.67
C ASN A 54 -15.22 -0.24 9.90
N GLU A 55 -15.74 -1.28 10.57
CA GLU A 55 -15.13 -1.82 11.79
C GLU A 55 -13.76 -2.46 11.54
N LEU A 56 -13.63 -3.30 10.50
CA LEU A 56 -12.37 -3.96 10.16
C LEU A 56 -11.30 -2.96 9.72
N VAL A 57 -11.69 -1.97 8.91
CA VAL A 57 -10.82 -0.86 8.51
C VAL A 57 -10.29 -0.13 9.76
N ASN A 58 -11.19 0.26 10.66
CA ASN A 58 -10.82 0.98 11.88
C ASN A 58 -9.90 0.16 12.79
N MET A 59 -10.13 -1.15 12.90
CA MET A 59 -9.26 -2.07 13.64
C MET A 59 -7.85 -2.11 13.05
N VAL A 60 -7.72 -2.25 11.72
CA VAL A 60 -6.42 -2.26 11.05
C VAL A 60 -5.71 -0.92 11.20
N PHE A 61 -6.44 0.18 11.04
CA PHE A 61 -5.88 1.54 11.14
C PHE A 61 -5.36 1.85 12.56
N SER A 62 -6.06 1.40 13.59
CA SER A 62 -5.63 1.60 14.99
C SER A 62 -4.47 0.69 15.39
N ARG A 63 -4.37 -0.51 14.80
CA ARG A 63 -3.36 -1.52 15.17
C ARG A 63 -2.00 -1.29 14.48
N PHE A 64 -1.99 -0.80 13.24
CA PHE A 64 -0.78 -0.75 12.41
C PHE A 64 -0.42 0.70 12.04
N ASN A 65 -0.19 1.55 13.04
CA ASN A 65 0.03 2.99 12.86
C ASN A 65 1.25 3.30 11.97
N LYS A 66 2.34 2.53 12.04
CA LYS A 66 3.54 2.77 11.23
C LYS A 66 3.25 2.53 9.75
N GLU A 67 2.63 1.40 9.44
CA GLU A 67 2.23 1.02 8.09
C GLU A 67 1.14 1.95 7.55
N LYS A 68 0.18 2.35 8.40
CA LYS A 68 -0.84 3.34 8.05
C LYS A 68 -0.23 4.67 7.61
N ASN A 69 0.72 5.21 8.39
CA ASN A 69 1.39 6.46 8.03
C ASN A 69 2.12 6.34 6.68
N CYS A 70 2.72 5.18 6.39
CA CYS A 70 3.32 4.93 5.09
C CYS A 70 2.30 4.91 3.95
N VAL A 71 1.12 4.31 4.17
CA VAL A 71 0.05 4.30 3.18
C VAL A 71 -0.56 5.69 2.96
N ASP A 72 -0.69 6.49 4.01
CA ASP A 72 -1.15 7.88 3.88
C ASP A 72 -0.16 8.74 3.06
N LEU A 73 1.15 8.47 3.17
CA LEU A 73 2.15 9.10 2.30
C LEU A 73 2.03 8.64 0.83
N ILE A 74 1.71 7.37 0.58
CA ILE A 74 1.43 6.87 -0.77
C ILE A 74 0.19 7.56 -1.37
N ASP A 75 -0.87 7.68 -0.58
CA ASP A 75 -2.11 8.35 -0.98
C ASP A 75 -1.85 9.82 -1.33
N TYR A 76 -1.10 10.53 -0.49
CA TYR A 76 -0.69 11.91 -0.77
C TYR A 76 0.13 12.01 -2.06
N TYR A 77 1.11 11.12 -2.26
CA TYR A 77 1.89 11.09 -3.51
C TYR A 77 1.01 10.88 -4.76
N LEU A 78 0.03 9.97 -4.69
CA LEU A 78 -0.89 9.69 -5.80
C LEU A 78 -1.85 10.86 -6.05
N GLN A 79 -2.29 11.54 -5.00
CA GLN A 79 -3.08 12.75 -5.10
C GLN A 79 -2.29 13.87 -5.79
N GLU A 80 -1.06 14.14 -5.36
CA GLU A 80 -0.22 15.19 -5.96
C GLU A 80 0.12 14.88 -7.42
N LYS A 81 0.44 13.62 -7.73
CA LYS A 81 0.92 13.24 -9.07
C LYS A 81 -0.20 13.06 -10.09
N GLN A 82 -1.38 12.58 -9.68
CA GLN A 82 -2.45 12.17 -10.59
C GLN A 82 -3.86 12.64 -10.17
N GLY A 83 -4.02 13.29 -9.02
CA GLY A 83 -5.33 13.63 -8.47
C GLY A 83 -6.12 12.42 -7.97
N TRP A 84 -5.44 11.30 -7.71
CA TRP A 84 -6.08 10.05 -7.30
C TRP A 84 -6.21 9.96 -5.78
N HIS A 85 -7.37 9.48 -5.32
CA HIS A 85 -7.62 9.18 -3.92
C HIS A 85 -7.74 7.67 -3.69
N THR A 86 -7.09 7.21 -2.62
CA THR A 86 -7.10 5.82 -2.18
C THR A 86 -8.27 5.60 -1.22
N SER A 87 -9.17 4.66 -1.53
CA SER A 87 -10.27 4.32 -0.62
C SER A 87 -9.77 3.70 0.67
N ASN A 88 -10.56 3.78 1.75
CA ASN A 88 -10.18 3.23 3.05
C ASN A 88 -9.95 1.70 3.00
N ILE A 89 -10.73 0.99 2.19
CA ILE A 89 -10.56 -0.44 1.95
C ILE A 89 -9.20 -0.72 1.27
N GLU A 90 -8.85 0.08 0.26
CA GLU A 90 -7.55 -0.08 -0.41
C GLU A 90 -6.40 0.25 0.54
N LYS A 91 -6.54 1.31 1.35
CA LYS A 91 -5.55 1.65 2.38
C LYS A 91 -5.36 0.48 3.36
N MET A 92 -6.45 -0.15 3.80
CA MET A 92 -6.40 -1.33 4.66
C MET A 92 -5.61 -2.48 4.00
N TYR A 93 -5.86 -2.78 2.73
CA TYR A 93 -5.11 -3.82 2.02
C TYR A 93 -3.62 -3.50 1.89
N LEU A 94 -3.28 -2.26 1.53
CA LEU A 94 -1.88 -1.81 1.47
C LEU A 94 -1.22 -1.95 2.84
N ILE A 95 -1.88 -1.54 3.93
CA ILE A 95 -1.36 -1.69 5.30
C ILE A 95 -1.04 -3.16 5.62
N LEU A 96 -1.93 -4.10 5.28
CA LEU A 96 -1.71 -5.53 5.53
C LEU A 96 -0.55 -6.07 4.68
N HIS A 97 -0.39 -5.61 3.45
CA HIS A 97 0.76 -5.97 2.62
C HIS A 97 2.07 -5.45 3.21
N LEU A 98 2.13 -4.18 3.60
CA LEU A 98 3.31 -3.58 4.23
C LEU A 98 3.64 -4.27 5.55
N ARG A 99 2.63 -4.62 6.35
CA ARG A 99 2.81 -5.33 7.61
C ARG A 99 3.50 -6.68 7.39
N ASN A 100 3.03 -7.46 6.42
CA ASN A 100 3.63 -8.75 6.09
C ASN A 100 5.05 -8.62 5.55
N LEU A 101 5.32 -7.55 4.78
CA LEU A 101 6.63 -7.24 4.23
C LEU A 101 7.65 -6.95 5.34
N VAL A 102 7.25 -6.20 6.38
CA VAL A 102 8.14 -5.79 7.48
C VAL A 102 8.26 -6.86 8.57
N GLU A 103 7.17 -7.50 8.98
CA GLU A 103 7.20 -8.44 10.12
C GLU A 103 8.05 -9.69 9.84
N LYS A 104 8.07 -10.14 8.58
CA LYS A 104 8.83 -11.32 8.18
C LYS A 104 10.34 -11.07 8.06
N LYS A 105 10.77 -9.81 7.88
CA LYS A 105 12.20 -9.40 7.92
C LYS A 105 12.75 -9.41 9.35
N ASN A 106 11.93 -9.17 10.37
CA ASN A 106 12.39 -9.09 11.76
C ASN A 106 12.51 -10.48 12.45
N ARG A 107 12.21 -11.58 11.76
CA ARG A 107 12.31 -12.95 12.28
C ARG A 107 13.45 -13.77 11.66
N SER A 108 14.33 -13.12 10.91
CA SER A 108 15.55 -13.70 10.32
C SER A 108 16.78 -13.17 11.04
#